data_AF-A0A9K3EBW5-F1
#
_entry.id   AF-A0A9K3EBW5-F1
#
_cell.length_a   1.000
_cell.length_b   1.000
_cell.length_c   1.000
_cell.angle_alpha   90.00
_cell.angle_beta   90.00
_cell.angle_gamma   90.00
#
_symmetry.space_group_name_H-M   'P 1'
#
loop_
_entity.id
_entity.type
_entity.pdbx_description
1 polymer ?
#
loop_
_entity_poly.entity_id
_entity_poly.type
_entity_poly.pdbx_seq_one_letter_code
_entity_poly.pdbx_strand_id
1 'polypeptide(L)'
;MHRFRGNIWDFDSRPQVMNTLGYPLKIKDRIPEITNARNIELGLGLQLAFLHPSKYKFEHPRFCFERLEYVGQKIQDLVMAERLLIKHIDAPGTWLQEKHRRILMNKFCGKYLREKYLHRFIIYSEEVQDSYEHNRRLRNPATTSVQQAIHGLSYTVYGKPDVRRLMFEVFDFEQTQPKAV
;
A
#
# COMPACT_ATOMS: atom_id res chain seq x y z
N MET A 1 -15.05 -17.30 0.39
CA MET A 1 -14.86 -15.88 0.76
C MET A 1 -15.43 -15.50 2.13
N HIS A 2 -16.28 -16.31 2.77
CA HIS A 2 -16.84 -15.99 4.09
C HIS A 2 -15.81 -15.74 5.21
N ARG A 3 -14.59 -16.30 5.13
CA ARG A 3 -13.51 -16.08 6.10
C ARG A 3 -13.04 -14.62 6.22
N PHE A 4 -13.18 -13.83 5.15
CA PHE A 4 -12.69 -12.45 5.06
C PHE A 4 -13.80 -11.41 5.23
N ARG A 5 -15.00 -11.81 5.64
CA ARG A 5 -16.12 -10.88 5.89
C ARG A 5 -16.59 -11.04 7.33
N GLY A 6 -16.81 -9.93 8.02
CA GLY A 6 -17.34 -9.95 9.39
C GLY A 6 -16.39 -10.54 10.43
N ASN A 7 -15.08 -10.50 10.19
CA ASN A 7 -14.07 -10.81 11.20
C ASN A 7 -13.69 -9.55 12.00
N ILE A 8 -12.97 -9.71 13.11
CA ILE A 8 -12.58 -8.61 14.00
C ILE A 8 -11.83 -7.51 13.24
N TRP A 9 -10.95 -7.88 12.31
CA TRP A 9 -10.21 -6.92 11.49
C TRP A 9 -11.15 -6.05 10.63
N ASP A 10 -12.20 -6.64 10.07
CA ASP A 10 -13.18 -5.96 9.22
C ASP A 10 -14.01 -4.91 9.99
N PHE A 11 -14.22 -5.13 11.29
CA PHE A 11 -14.97 -4.23 12.17
C PHE A 11 -14.10 -3.15 12.81
N ASP A 12 -12.90 -3.50 13.30
CA ASP A 12 -12.07 -2.57 14.09
C ASP A 12 -10.96 -1.92 13.23
N SER A 13 -10.15 -2.74 12.57
CA SER A 13 -8.98 -2.26 11.81
C SER A 13 -9.36 -1.56 10.51
N ARG A 14 -10.31 -2.12 9.74
CA ARG A 14 -10.65 -1.63 8.40
C ARG A 14 -11.09 -0.15 8.42
N PRO A 15 -12.00 0.30 9.30
CA PRO A 15 -12.37 1.72 9.34
C PRO A 15 -11.18 2.65 9.60
N GLN A 16 -10.27 2.27 10.49
CA GLN A 16 -9.07 3.05 10.83
C GLN A 16 -8.11 3.15 9.63
N VAL A 17 -7.88 2.02 8.94
CA VAL A 17 -7.07 1.97 7.72
C VAL A 17 -7.70 2.81 6.62
N MET A 18 -9.00 2.66 6.37
CA MET A 18 -9.71 3.42 5.35
C MET A 18 -9.64 4.92 5.61
N ASN A 19 -9.88 5.35 6.86
CA ASN A 19 -9.77 6.74 7.26
C ASN A 19 -8.35 7.30 7.02
N THR A 20 -7.32 6.55 7.43
CA THR A 20 -5.92 6.94 7.26
C THR A 20 -5.52 7.07 5.78
N LEU A 21 -6.08 6.21 4.92
CA LEU A 21 -5.83 6.24 3.47
C LEU A 21 -6.74 7.23 2.72
N GLY A 22 -7.69 7.88 3.41
CA GLY A 22 -8.61 8.86 2.82
C GLY A 22 -9.74 8.26 1.99
N TYR A 23 -10.21 7.06 2.35
CA TYR A 23 -11.36 6.39 1.72
C TYR A 23 -12.64 6.52 2.57
N PRO A 24 -13.84 6.43 1.95
CA PRO A 24 -14.08 6.35 0.50
C PRO A 24 -13.73 7.67 -0.20
N LEU A 25 -13.43 7.59 -1.50
CA LEU A 25 -13.13 8.78 -2.29
C LEU A 25 -14.40 9.65 -2.46
N LYS A 26 -14.22 10.98 -2.48
CA LYS A 26 -15.32 11.94 -2.69
C LYS A 26 -15.96 11.83 -4.07
N ILE A 27 -15.14 11.51 -5.09
CA ILE A 27 -15.60 11.36 -6.47
C ILE A 27 -16.28 9.99 -6.61
N LYS A 28 -17.56 10.01 -6.96
CA LYS A 28 -18.37 8.82 -7.22
C LYS A 28 -18.46 8.58 -8.73
N ASP A 29 -18.61 7.31 -9.10
CA ASP A 29 -18.92 6.96 -10.48
C ASP A 29 -20.33 7.44 -10.84
N ARG A 30 -20.59 7.62 -12.15
CA ARG A 30 -21.93 7.98 -12.65
C ARG A 30 -22.99 6.94 -12.29
N ILE A 31 -22.57 5.67 -12.18
CA ILE A 31 -23.41 4.52 -11.88
C ILE A 31 -23.13 4.11 -10.41
N PRO A 32 -24.11 4.26 -9.49
CA PRO A 32 -23.93 3.97 -8.06
C PRO A 32 -23.50 2.52 -7.78
N GLU A 33 -23.96 1.57 -8.58
CA GLU A 33 -23.63 0.15 -8.45
C GLU A 33 -22.12 -0.11 -8.61
N ILE A 34 -21.46 0.64 -9.51
CA ILE A 34 -20.00 0.54 -9.72
C ILE A 34 -19.26 1.08 -8.50
N THR A 35 -19.73 2.21 -7.93
CA THR A 35 -19.14 2.76 -6.71
C THR A 35 -19.27 1.79 -5.54
N ASN A 36 -20.43 1.14 -5.39
CA ASN A 36 -20.64 0.13 -4.36
C ASN A 36 -19.74 -1.09 -4.55
N ALA A 37 -19.63 -1.60 -5.78
CA ALA A 37 -18.74 -2.71 -6.12
C ALA A 37 -17.28 -2.40 -5.76
N ARG A 38 -16.77 -1.22 -6.16
CA ARG A 38 -15.41 -0.78 -5.82
C ARG A 38 -15.18 -0.68 -4.32
N ASN A 39 -16.13 -0.15 -3.57
CA ASN A 39 -15.99 -0.04 -2.11
C ASN A 39 -15.94 -1.42 -1.43
N ILE A 40 -16.71 -2.39 -1.93
CA ILE A 40 -16.64 -3.78 -1.45
C ILE A 40 -15.29 -4.42 -1.79
N GLU A 41 -14.82 -4.26 -3.03
CA GLU A 41 -13.51 -4.76 -3.49
C GLU A 41 -12.36 -4.12 -2.71
N LEU A 42 -12.42 -2.82 -2.46
CA LEU A 42 -11.46 -2.09 -1.63
C LEU A 42 -11.40 -2.65 -0.21
N GLY A 43 -12.55 -2.83 0.44
CA GLY A 43 -12.60 -3.34 1.82
C GLY A 43 -11.98 -4.73 1.95
N LEU A 44 -12.36 -5.65 1.06
CA LEU A 44 -11.81 -7.01 1.02
C LEU A 44 -10.33 -7.03 0.65
N GLY A 45 -9.97 -6.21 -0.34
CA GLY A 45 -8.61 -6.09 -0.82
C GLY A 45 -7.68 -5.50 0.23
N LEU A 46 -8.16 -4.56 1.06
CA LEU A 46 -7.38 -4.00 2.16
C LEU A 46 -7.07 -5.10 3.18
N GLN A 47 -8.05 -5.92 3.56
CA GLN A 47 -7.76 -7.05 4.45
C GLN A 47 -6.69 -7.98 3.85
N LEU A 48 -6.77 -8.27 2.55
CA LEU A 48 -5.77 -9.09 1.85
C LEU A 48 -4.39 -8.42 1.81
N ALA A 49 -4.33 -7.11 1.59
CA ALA A 49 -3.09 -6.33 1.56
C ALA A 49 -2.34 -6.33 2.90
N PHE A 50 -3.07 -6.47 4.01
CA PHE A 50 -2.49 -6.58 5.36
C PHE A 50 -2.27 -8.03 5.82
N LEU A 51 -2.65 -9.03 5.01
CA LEU A 51 -2.52 -10.44 5.37
C LEU A 51 -1.15 -11.00 5.01
N HIS A 52 -0.32 -11.23 6.04
CA HIS A 52 1.02 -11.76 5.86
C HIS A 52 1.00 -13.22 5.38
N PRO A 53 1.92 -13.62 4.46
CA PRO A 53 2.06 -15.00 3.99
C PRO A 53 2.08 -16.06 5.08
N SER A 54 2.65 -15.76 6.25
CA SER A 54 2.74 -16.75 7.34
C SER A 54 1.38 -17.22 7.86
N LYS A 55 0.30 -16.44 7.70
CA LYS A 55 -1.02 -16.79 8.29
C LYS A 55 -1.71 -17.93 7.54
N TYR A 56 -1.87 -17.80 6.22
CA TYR A 56 -2.71 -18.73 5.44
C TYR A 56 -2.11 -19.18 4.11
N LYS A 57 -0.87 -18.77 3.74
CA LYS A 57 -0.30 -19.09 2.42
C LYS A 57 -0.21 -20.59 2.17
N PHE A 58 0.14 -21.37 3.19
CA PHE A 58 0.25 -22.82 3.09
C PHE A 58 -1.11 -23.53 3.01
N GLU A 59 -2.19 -22.89 3.46
CA GLU A 59 -3.56 -23.38 3.25
C GLU A 59 -4.05 -23.06 1.84
N HIS A 60 -3.79 -21.83 1.36
CA HIS A 60 -4.10 -21.45 -0.01
C HIS A 60 -3.22 -20.27 -0.49
N PRO A 61 -2.54 -20.38 -1.66
CA PRO A 61 -1.69 -19.31 -2.19
C PRO A 61 -2.41 -17.99 -2.52
N ARG A 62 -3.75 -17.98 -2.54
CA ARG A 62 -4.56 -16.77 -2.78
C ARG A 62 -4.71 -15.90 -1.53
N PHE A 63 -4.35 -16.41 -0.34
CA PHE A 63 -4.61 -15.76 0.94
C PHE A 63 -3.36 -15.07 1.49
N CYS A 64 -2.78 -14.16 0.69
CA CYS A 64 -1.75 -13.24 1.14
C CYS A 64 -1.58 -12.07 0.16
N PHE A 65 -0.83 -11.06 0.58
CA PHE A 65 -0.62 -9.83 -0.18
C PHE A 65 0.33 -9.95 -1.39
N GLU A 66 1.06 -11.06 -1.59
CA GLU A 66 2.19 -11.15 -2.54
C GLU A 66 1.84 -10.75 -3.98
N ARG A 67 0.64 -11.09 -4.45
CA ARG A 67 0.19 -10.70 -5.80
C ARG A 67 -0.08 -9.20 -5.91
N LEU A 68 -0.66 -8.61 -4.87
CA LEU A 68 -0.89 -7.16 -4.80
C LEU A 68 0.44 -6.42 -4.63
N GLU A 69 1.36 -6.95 -3.83
CA GLU A 69 2.72 -6.44 -3.67
C GLU A 69 3.43 -6.36 -5.01
N TYR A 70 3.38 -7.44 -5.82
CA TYR A 70 3.99 -7.45 -7.14
C TYR A 70 3.43 -6.35 -8.05
N VAL A 71 2.10 -6.23 -8.15
CA VAL A 71 1.44 -5.16 -8.93
C VAL A 71 1.83 -3.78 -8.39
N GLY A 72 1.84 -3.64 -7.08
CA GLY A 72 2.24 -2.45 -6.33
C GLY A 72 3.63 -1.96 -6.65
N GLN A 73 4.60 -2.87 -6.66
CA GLN A 73 5.98 -2.57 -7.03
C GLN A 73 6.04 -1.98 -8.44
N LYS A 74 5.37 -2.61 -9.42
CA LYS A 74 5.42 -2.14 -10.82
C LYS A 74 4.75 -0.78 -11.00
N ILE A 75 3.61 -0.55 -10.34
CA ILE A 75 2.92 0.73 -10.48
C ILE A 75 3.65 1.86 -9.74
N GLN A 76 4.31 1.58 -8.61
CA GLN A 76 5.20 2.53 -7.92
C GLN A 76 6.34 2.96 -8.82
N ASP A 77 7.01 2.01 -9.48
CA ASP A 77 8.10 2.27 -10.42
C ASP A 77 7.65 3.22 -11.53
N LEU A 78 6.50 2.94 -12.14
CA LEU A 78 5.94 3.74 -13.23
C LEU A 78 5.55 5.15 -12.77
N VAL A 79 4.84 5.26 -11.64
CA VAL A 79 4.36 6.55 -11.11
C VAL A 79 5.52 7.47 -10.74
N MET A 80 6.57 6.94 -10.12
CA MET A 80 7.77 7.73 -9.80
C MET A 80 8.56 8.12 -11.04
N ALA A 81 8.72 7.21 -12.02
CA ALA A 81 9.42 7.51 -13.26
C ALA A 81 8.74 8.64 -14.02
N GLU A 82 7.42 8.56 -14.16
CA GLU A 82 6.61 9.60 -14.80
C GLU A 82 6.75 10.95 -14.08
N ARG A 83 6.69 10.96 -12.74
CA ARG A 83 6.80 12.20 -11.97
C ARG A 83 8.18 12.84 -12.09
N LEU A 84 9.25 12.05 -12.01
CA LEU A 84 10.62 12.56 -12.17
C LEU A 84 10.86 13.11 -13.58
N LEU A 85 10.36 12.41 -14.60
CA LEU A 85 10.48 12.86 -16.00
C LEU A 85 9.77 14.20 -16.22
N ILE A 86 8.54 14.36 -15.71
CA ILE A 86 7.78 15.60 -15.87
C ILE A 86 8.42 16.76 -15.10
N LYS A 87 8.92 16.50 -13.88
CA LYS A 87 9.53 17.53 -13.02
C LYS A 87 10.93 17.97 -13.51
N HIS A 88 11.64 17.09 -14.21
CA HIS A 88 13.02 17.26 -14.63
C HIS A 88 13.20 16.84 -16.09
N ILE A 89 12.42 17.44 -17.00
CA ILE A 89 12.38 17.09 -18.42
C ILE A 89 13.72 17.32 -19.15
N ASP A 90 14.53 18.23 -18.62
CA ASP A 90 15.85 18.63 -19.10
C ASP A 90 17.00 17.85 -18.44
N ALA A 91 16.70 17.01 -17.43
CA ALA A 91 17.74 16.30 -16.71
C ALA A 91 18.33 15.13 -17.52
N PRO A 92 19.64 14.84 -17.37
CA PRO A 92 20.26 13.67 -18.00
C PRO A 92 19.57 12.36 -17.58
N GLY A 93 19.41 11.44 -18.53
CA GLY A 93 18.75 10.14 -18.27
C GLY A 93 19.44 9.31 -17.17
N THR A 94 20.77 9.40 -17.05
CA THR A 94 21.54 8.75 -15.98
C THR A 94 21.18 9.29 -14.59
N TRP A 95 21.00 10.62 -14.48
CA TRP A 95 20.58 11.26 -13.24
C TRP A 95 19.14 10.85 -12.86
N LEU A 96 18.22 10.82 -13.84
CA LEU A 96 16.84 10.37 -13.62
C LEU A 96 16.80 8.92 -13.12
N GLN A 97 17.56 8.03 -13.75
CA GLN A 97 17.66 6.63 -13.35
C GLN A 97 18.21 6.49 -11.93
N GLU A 98 19.26 7.24 -11.58
CA GLU A 98 19.85 7.18 -10.24
C GLU A 98 18.89 7.72 -9.17
N LYS A 99 18.23 8.85 -9.44
CA LYS A 99 17.22 9.43 -8.54
C LYS A 99 16.05 8.48 -8.33
N HIS A 100 15.52 7.93 -9.42
CA HIS A 100 14.45 6.93 -9.40
C HIS A 100 14.80 5.74 -8.51
N ARG A 101 15.97 5.11 -8.74
CA ARG A 101 16.45 3.99 -7.91
C ARG A 101 16.61 4.36 -6.45
N ARG A 102 17.20 5.52 -6.13
CA ARG A 102 17.42 5.95 -4.74
C ARG A 102 16.10 6.18 -3.98
N ILE A 103 15.07 6.70 -4.66
CA ILE A 103 13.77 6.98 -4.04
C ILE A 103 12.95 5.68 -3.89
N LEU A 104 12.96 4.82 -4.89
CA LEU A 104 12.17 3.59 -4.90
C LEU A 104 12.80 2.41 -4.19
N MET A 105 14.10 2.45 -3.88
CA MET A 105 14.70 1.41 -3.05
C MET A 105 13.86 1.26 -1.77
N ASN A 106 13.36 0.03 -1.58
CA ASN A 106 12.44 -0.51 -0.56
C ASN A 106 12.55 0.02 0.88
N LYS A 107 13.59 0.80 1.19
CA LYS A 107 13.87 1.45 2.46
C LYS A 107 12.81 2.49 2.86
N PHE A 108 12.20 3.19 1.90
CA PHE A 108 11.28 4.29 2.21
C PHE A 108 9.82 3.86 2.32
N CYS A 109 9.36 2.91 1.49
CA CYS A 109 7.96 2.47 1.52
C CYS A 109 7.55 2.01 2.92
N GLY A 110 8.22 1.02 3.50
CA GLY A 110 7.88 0.56 4.85
C GLY A 110 8.00 1.66 5.94
N LYS A 111 8.82 2.69 5.72
CA LYS A 111 8.94 3.82 6.65
C LYS A 111 7.65 4.64 6.70
N TYR A 112 7.09 5.02 5.55
CA TYR A 112 5.86 5.81 5.50
C TYR A 112 4.65 5.06 6.09
N LEU A 113 4.55 3.74 5.85
CA LEU A 113 3.53 2.89 6.47
C LEU A 113 3.61 2.97 8.01
N ARG A 114 4.82 2.96 8.55
CA ARG A 114 5.05 3.04 10.00
C ARG A 114 4.76 4.41 10.57
N GLU A 115 5.11 5.49 9.85
CA GLU A 115 4.78 6.87 10.24
C GLU A 115 3.27 7.12 10.28
N LYS A 116 2.49 6.41 9.46
CA LYS A 116 1.02 6.40 9.52
C LYS A 116 0.43 5.38 10.50
N TYR A 117 1.27 4.72 11.31
CA TYR A 117 0.88 3.67 12.26
C TYR A 117 0.14 2.46 11.65
N LEU A 118 0.13 2.32 10.32
CA LEU A 118 -0.59 1.27 9.63
C LEU A 118 0.03 -0.12 9.85
N HIS A 119 1.32 -0.20 10.13
CA HIS A 119 2.03 -1.45 10.40
C HIS A 119 1.43 -2.31 11.52
N ARG A 120 0.64 -1.72 12.43
CA ARG A 120 -0.03 -2.43 13.53
C ARG A 120 -1.19 -3.31 13.06
N PHE A 121 -1.73 -3.04 11.87
CA PHE A 121 -2.86 -3.78 11.30
C PHE A 121 -2.43 -5.00 10.48
N ILE A 122 -1.12 -5.29 10.39
CA ILE A 122 -0.60 -6.44 9.66
C ILE A 122 -0.97 -7.71 10.42
N ILE A 123 -1.59 -8.65 9.71
CA ILE A 123 -2.05 -9.91 10.28
C ILE A 123 -0.96 -10.96 10.07
N TYR A 124 -0.27 -11.29 11.16
CA TYR A 124 0.72 -12.36 11.22
C TYR A 124 0.09 -13.67 11.74
N SER A 125 0.81 -14.78 11.54
CA SER A 125 0.55 -16.01 12.28
C SER A 125 1.09 -15.88 13.71
N GLU A 126 0.48 -16.62 14.64
CA GLU A 126 0.81 -16.50 16.07
C GLU A 126 2.28 -16.86 16.34
N GLU A 127 2.83 -17.79 15.57
CA GLU A 127 4.20 -18.27 15.73
C GLU A 127 5.26 -17.22 15.35
N VAL A 128 4.90 -16.26 14.48
CA VAL A 128 5.87 -15.27 13.98
C VAL A 128 5.59 -13.86 14.46
N GLN A 129 4.41 -13.58 15.04
CA GLN A 129 3.98 -12.24 15.40
C GLN A 129 5.03 -11.50 16.26
N ASP A 130 5.46 -12.11 17.36
CA ASP A 130 6.46 -11.53 18.26
C ASP A 130 7.78 -11.22 17.54
N SER A 131 8.20 -12.10 16.63
CA SER A 131 9.42 -11.92 15.86
C SER A 131 9.34 -10.68 14.96
N TYR A 132 8.20 -10.46 14.30
CA TYR A 132 8.01 -9.28 13.44
C TYR A 132 7.82 -7.98 14.24
N GLU A 133 7.28 -8.05 15.45
CA GLU A 133 7.14 -6.87 16.31
C GLU A 133 8.50 -6.40 16.85
N HIS A 134 9.32 -7.33 17.32
CA HIS A 134 10.58 -7.04 18.02
C HIS A 134 11.81 -6.98 17.09
N ASN A 135 11.79 -7.65 15.94
CA ASN A 135 12.93 -7.69 15.00
C ASN A 135 12.75 -6.76 13.81
N ARG A 136 13.49 -5.63 13.80
CA ARG A 136 13.48 -4.65 12.70
C ARG A 136 13.84 -5.25 11.34
N ARG A 137 14.69 -6.29 11.29
CA ARG A 137 15.12 -6.93 10.04
C ARG A 137 13.98 -7.71 9.37
N LEU A 138 13.04 -8.24 10.16
CA LEU A 138 11.85 -8.93 9.67
C LEU A 138 10.71 -7.92 9.40
N ARG A 139 10.51 -6.98 10.33
CA ARG A 139 9.46 -5.97 10.24
C ARG A 139 9.58 -5.09 9.01
N ASN A 140 10.77 -4.59 8.72
CA ASN A 140 10.96 -3.59 7.67
C ASN A 140 10.55 -4.13 6.28
N PRO A 141 11.01 -5.32 5.84
CA PRO A 141 10.51 -5.97 4.63
C PRO A 141 8.98 -6.10 4.62
N ALA A 142 8.37 -6.66 5.67
CA ALA A 142 6.93 -6.84 5.72
C ALA A 142 6.15 -5.53 5.57
N THR A 143 6.59 -4.46 6.25
CA THR A 143 5.96 -3.13 6.10
C THR A 143 6.11 -2.57 4.69
N THR A 144 7.22 -2.84 4.00
CA THR A 144 7.39 -2.44 2.61
C THR A 144 6.46 -3.21 1.68
N SER A 145 6.37 -4.53 1.85
CA SER A 145 5.50 -5.39 1.05
C SER A 145 4.02 -5.02 1.22
N VAL A 146 3.57 -4.72 2.44
CA VAL A 146 2.21 -4.26 2.72
C VAL A 146 1.94 -2.92 2.05
N GLN A 147 2.87 -1.97 2.10
CA GLN A 147 2.68 -0.69 1.41
C GLN A 147 2.63 -0.84 -0.12
N GLN A 148 3.46 -1.71 -0.68
CA GLN A 148 3.36 -2.09 -2.09
C GLN A 148 2.00 -2.71 -2.38
N ALA A 149 1.52 -3.63 -1.56
CA ALA A 149 0.22 -4.24 -1.72
C ALA A 149 -0.95 -3.24 -1.67
N ILE A 150 -0.88 -2.22 -0.81
CA ILE A 150 -1.87 -1.13 -0.78
C ILE A 150 -1.89 -0.37 -2.12
N HIS A 151 -0.72 -0.05 -2.68
CA HIS A 151 -0.65 0.63 -3.98
C HIS A 151 -1.12 -0.28 -5.13
N GLY A 152 -0.82 -1.57 -5.06
CA GLY A 152 -1.31 -2.56 -6.01
C GLY A 152 -2.83 -2.68 -5.97
N LEU A 153 -3.42 -2.70 -4.77
CA LEU A 153 -4.86 -2.70 -4.59
C LEU A 153 -5.51 -1.43 -5.15
N SER A 154 -4.98 -0.27 -4.77
CA SER A 154 -5.44 1.03 -5.26
C SER A 154 -5.44 1.09 -6.78
N TYR A 155 -4.38 0.57 -7.42
CA TYR A 155 -4.33 0.45 -8.87
C TYR A 155 -5.43 -0.45 -9.43
N THR A 156 -5.70 -1.60 -8.81
CA THR A 156 -6.73 -2.52 -9.30
C THR A 156 -8.15 -1.99 -9.14
N VAL A 157 -8.43 -1.17 -8.12
CA VAL A 157 -9.77 -0.66 -7.82
C VAL A 157 -10.05 0.70 -8.47
N TYR A 158 -9.09 1.63 -8.40
CA TYR A 158 -9.26 3.03 -8.82
C TYR A 158 -8.24 3.48 -9.89
N GLY A 159 -7.27 2.64 -10.25
CA GLY A 159 -6.29 2.92 -11.28
C GLY A 159 -5.12 3.81 -10.84
N LYS A 160 -4.27 4.16 -11.80
CA LYS A 160 -3.06 4.98 -11.59
C LYS A 160 -3.29 6.32 -10.86
N PRO A 161 -4.40 7.07 -11.09
CA PRO A 161 -4.62 8.32 -10.39
C PRO A 161 -4.66 8.19 -8.86
N ASP A 162 -5.30 7.15 -8.33
CA ASP A 162 -5.39 6.93 -6.89
C ASP A 162 -4.04 6.49 -6.30
N VAL A 163 -3.23 5.75 -7.06
CA VAL A 163 -1.86 5.43 -6.65
C VAL A 163 -1.02 6.70 -6.49
N ARG A 164 -1.15 7.68 -7.39
CA ARG A 164 -0.45 8.97 -7.25
C ARG A 164 -0.90 9.70 -5.99
N ARG A 165 -2.21 9.74 -5.73
CA ARG A 165 -2.78 10.35 -4.52
C ARG A 165 -2.19 9.69 -3.27
N LEU A 166 -2.19 8.35 -3.20
CA LEU A 166 -1.61 7.64 -2.07
C LEU A 166 -0.12 7.94 -1.93
N MET A 167 0.66 7.82 -3.00
CA MET A 167 2.11 8.01 -2.95
C MET A 167 2.51 9.43 -2.52
N PHE A 168 1.85 10.46 -3.04
CA PHE A 168 2.31 11.84 -2.87
C PHE A 168 1.50 12.66 -1.86
N GLU A 169 0.21 12.40 -1.71
CA GLU A 169 -0.64 13.16 -0.78
C GLU A 169 -0.76 12.45 0.58
N VAL A 170 -0.87 11.12 0.58
CA VAL A 170 -1.02 10.36 1.83
C VAL A 170 0.34 10.02 2.43
N PHE A 171 1.22 9.41 1.65
CA PHE A 171 2.51 8.90 2.12
C PHE A 171 3.70 9.83 1.89
N ASP A 172 3.51 10.96 1.19
CA ASP A 172 4.53 11.99 0.99
C ASP A 172 5.90 11.45 0.51
N PHE A 173 5.87 10.57 -0.51
CA PHE A 173 7.08 9.93 -1.06
C PHE A 173 8.14 10.92 -1.56
N GLU A 174 7.70 12.11 -1.92
CA GLU A 174 8.53 13.23 -2.29
C GLU A 174 8.07 14.40 -1.43
N GLN A 175 8.81 14.69 -0.35
CA GLN A 175 8.55 15.85 0.52
C GLN A 175 8.42 17.11 -0.33
N THR A 176 7.18 17.54 -0.54
CA THR A 176 6.88 18.78 -1.24
C THR A 176 6.85 19.97 -0.29
N GLN A 177 6.70 19.71 1.01
CA GLN A 177 6.69 20.73 2.05
C GLN A 177 7.91 20.58 2.96
N PRO A 178 8.57 21.69 3.35
CA PRO A 178 9.56 21.64 4.41
C PRO A 178 8.90 21.07 5.67
N LYS A 179 9.61 20.18 6.37
CA LYS A 179 9.12 19.67 7.66
C LYS A 179 8.82 20.86 8.57
N ALA A 180 7.64 20.89 9.17
CA ALA A 180 7.37 21.82 10.25
C ALA A 180 8.44 21.60 11.33
N VAL A 181 9.15 22.68 11.66
CA VAL A 181 10.18 22.76 12.70
C VAL A 181 9.51 22.71 14.06
#